data_AF-K6ZLK9-F1
#
_entry.id   AF-K6ZLK9-F1
#
_cell.length_a   1.000
_cell.length_b   1.000
_cell.length_c   1.000
_cell.angle_alpha   90.00
_cell.angle_beta   90.00
_cell.angle_gamma   90.00
#
_symmetry.space_group_name_H-M   'P 1'
#
loop_
_entity.id
_entity.type
_entity.pdbx_description
1 polymer ?
#
loop_
_entity_poly.entity_id
_entity_poly.type
_entity_poly.pdbx_seq_one_letter_code
_entity_poly.pdbx_strand_id
1 'polypeptide(L)'
;MAKLQRRKIEVKPESSIIHLARNVEWKIPAESGDSIDAACISHIHDSEQIFEQLLIWSRNQASKRATVNTVLRYLKYVASLNGAVSCKSLRDFKYQMDVRNPASANTKAQVFSTCRNFVNFLMLAEVIPTDSLPKNFEYTTKSAKPSIIELAKGAVNTFANENKGVIECIVARHTVNREEAEALAYGDIF
;
A
#
# COMPACT_ATOMS: atom_id res chain seq x y z
N MET A 1 -4.34 -26.02 41.17
CA MET A 1 -4.78 -26.65 39.90
C MET A 1 -5.84 -25.77 39.25
N ALA A 2 -5.51 -25.07 38.15
CA ALA A 2 -6.45 -24.22 37.45
C ALA A 2 -7.41 -25.08 36.61
N LYS A 3 -8.72 -25.04 36.90
CA LYS A 3 -9.74 -25.74 36.11
C LYS A 3 -10.02 -24.97 34.82
N LEU A 4 -9.86 -25.64 33.69
CA LEU A 4 -10.13 -25.11 32.36
C LEU A 4 -11.66 -24.97 32.20
N GLN A 5 -12.17 -23.72 32.15
CA GLN A 5 -13.58 -23.47 31.86
C GLN A 5 -13.81 -23.40 30.34
N ARG A 6 -14.59 -24.34 29.80
CA ARG A 6 -15.08 -24.28 28.41
C ARG A 6 -16.20 -23.25 28.32
N ARG A 7 -15.96 -22.12 27.64
CA ARG A 7 -17.02 -21.20 27.19
C ARG A 7 -17.46 -21.59 25.78
N LYS A 8 -18.77 -21.55 25.54
CA LYS A 8 -19.36 -21.76 24.22
C LYS A 8 -18.95 -20.58 23.33
N ILE A 9 -18.46 -20.85 22.12
CA ILE A 9 -18.14 -19.80 21.15
C ILE A 9 -19.48 -19.18 20.73
N GLU A 10 -19.69 -17.91 21.06
CA GLU A 10 -20.82 -17.15 20.55
C GLU A 10 -20.61 -16.93 19.05
N VAL A 11 -21.38 -17.67 18.25
CA VAL A 11 -21.41 -17.50 16.80
C VAL A 11 -21.99 -16.10 16.55
N LYS A 12 -21.19 -15.21 15.96
CA LYS A 12 -21.68 -13.90 15.53
C LYS A 12 -22.83 -14.14 14.54
N PRO A 13 -23.98 -13.45 14.69
CA PRO A 13 -25.12 -13.65 13.83
C PRO A 13 -24.72 -13.45 12.37
N GLU A 14 -25.17 -14.36 11.51
CA GLU A 14 -25.01 -14.25 10.06
C GLU A 14 -25.44 -12.84 9.63
N SER A 15 -24.54 -12.15 8.93
CA SER A 15 -24.80 -10.80 8.45
C SER A 15 -26.11 -10.81 7.68
N SER A 16 -27.10 -10.09 8.22
CA SER A 16 -28.36 -9.84 7.52
C SER A 16 -28.04 -9.29 6.13
N ILE A 17 -28.74 -9.79 5.11
CA ILE A 17 -28.69 -9.23 3.77
C ILE A 17 -29.22 -7.80 3.90
N ILE A 18 -28.33 -6.84 4.11
CA ILE A 18 -28.66 -5.42 4.10
C ILE A 18 -29.11 -5.16 2.68
N HIS A 19 -30.40 -4.84 2.52
CA HIS A 19 -30.99 -4.29 1.31
C HIS A 19 -29.95 -3.36 0.66
N LEU A 20 -29.51 -3.68 -0.56
CA LEU A 20 -28.79 -2.74 -1.41
C LEU A 20 -29.80 -1.64 -1.79
N ALA A 21 -30.12 -0.76 -0.83
CA ALA A 21 -30.82 0.47 -1.13
C ALA A 21 -29.96 1.22 -2.14
N ARG A 22 -30.58 1.67 -3.22
CA ARG A 22 -29.94 2.48 -4.27
C ARG A 22 -29.25 3.65 -3.58
N ASN A 23 -27.93 3.60 -3.52
CA ASN A 23 -27.16 4.48 -2.65
C ASN A 23 -26.91 5.78 -3.44
N VAL A 24 -27.88 6.68 -3.36
CA VAL A 24 -27.94 7.95 -4.12
C VAL A 24 -26.75 8.86 -3.81
N GLU A 25 -26.10 8.69 -2.66
CA GLU A 25 -25.07 9.62 -2.18
C GLU A 25 -23.63 9.31 -2.63
N TRP A 26 -23.38 8.26 -3.44
CA TRP A 26 -22.02 7.86 -3.86
C TRP A 26 -21.02 7.72 -2.69
N LYS A 27 -21.51 7.24 -1.54
CA LYS A 27 -20.71 7.06 -0.32
C LYS A 27 -20.52 5.60 0.02
N ILE A 28 -19.28 5.23 0.35
CA ILE A 28 -18.94 3.88 0.79
C ILE A 28 -18.76 3.90 2.32
N PRO A 29 -19.53 3.11 3.08
CA PRO A 29 -19.39 3.05 4.53
C PRO A 29 -18.04 2.45 4.92
N ALA A 30 -17.31 3.14 5.79
CA ALA A 30 -16.04 2.70 6.34
C ALA A 30 -16.21 2.18 7.77
N GLU A 31 -15.28 1.34 8.22
CA GLU A 31 -15.31 0.74 9.57
C GLU A 31 -15.03 1.77 10.68
N SER A 32 -14.26 2.81 10.36
CA SER A 32 -13.91 3.90 11.28
C SER A 32 -13.77 5.21 10.51
N GLY A 33 -14.25 6.31 11.11
CA GLY A 33 -14.24 7.65 10.51
C GLY A 33 -15.33 7.89 9.45
N ASP A 34 -15.16 8.95 8.66
CA ASP A 34 -16.17 9.39 7.69
C ASP A 34 -16.34 8.43 6.52
N SER A 35 -17.54 8.38 5.94
CA SER A 35 -17.76 7.59 4.72
C SER A 35 -16.81 8.03 3.59
N ILE A 36 -16.40 7.09 2.75
CA ILE A 36 -15.49 7.35 1.64
C ILE A 36 -16.33 7.90 0.49
N ASP A 37 -15.99 9.11 0.04
CA ASP A 37 -16.63 9.74 -1.12
C ASP A 37 -16.16 9.09 -2.43
N ALA A 38 -17.12 8.64 -3.22
CA ALA A 38 -16.94 8.06 -4.55
C ALA A 38 -17.65 8.87 -5.64
N ALA A 39 -18.15 10.10 -5.38
CA ALA A 39 -18.82 10.91 -6.40
C ALA A 39 -17.97 11.14 -7.66
N CYS A 40 -16.65 11.12 -7.51
CA CYS A 40 -15.66 11.24 -8.58
C CYS A 40 -15.75 10.16 -9.69
N ILE A 41 -16.50 9.08 -9.49
CA ILE A 41 -16.66 8.01 -10.49
C ILE A 41 -18.04 8.03 -11.17
N SER A 42 -18.90 9.00 -10.84
CA SER A 42 -20.28 9.09 -11.33
C SER A 42 -20.41 9.20 -12.84
N HIS A 43 -19.41 9.78 -13.52
CA HIS A 43 -19.40 9.99 -14.97
C HIS A 43 -18.68 8.90 -15.77
N ILE A 44 -18.24 7.82 -15.11
CA ILE A 44 -17.69 6.65 -15.81
C ILE A 44 -18.84 5.87 -16.49
N HIS A 45 -18.56 5.22 -17.62
CA HIS A 45 -19.51 4.28 -18.23
C HIS A 45 -19.88 3.16 -17.23
N ASP A 46 -21.17 2.86 -17.09
CA ASP A 46 -21.72 1.91 -16.11
C ASP A 46 -21.37 2.22 -14.64
N SER A 47 -21.18 3.50 -14.31
CA SER A 47 -20.75 3.94 -12.98
C SER A 47 -21.62 3.41 -11.83
N GLU A 48 -22.95 3.36 -11.99
CA GLU A 48 -23.86 2.82 -10.96
C GLU A 48 -23.54 1.35 -10.67
N GLN A 49 -23.43 0.52 -11.70
CA GLN A 49 -23.14 -0.91 -11.57
C GLN A 49 -21.74 -1.13 -10.97
N ILE A 50 -20.74 -0.37 -11.44
CA ILE A 50 -19.38 -0.43 -10.91
C ILE A 50 -19.36 -0.05 -9.42
N PHE A 51 -20.13 0.97 -9.03
CA PHE A 51 -20.23 1.40 -7.64
C PHE A 51 -20.92 0.36 -6.75
N GLU A 52 -22.01 -0.24 -7.21
CA GLU A 52 -22.67 -1.34 -6.50
C GLU A 52 -21.72 -2.52 -6.30
N GLN A 53 -20.97 -2.90 -7.33
CA GLN A 53 -19.95 -3.95 -7.22
C GLN A 53 -18.80 -3.56 -6.29
N LEU A 54 -18.39 -2.30 -6.27
CA LEU A 54 -17.39 -1.81 -5.32
C LEU A 54 -17.91 -1.91 -3.88
N LEU A 55 -19.18 -1.58 -3.62
CA LEU A 55 -19.81 -1.76 -2.32
C LEU A 55 -19.79 -3.24 -1.89
N ILE A 56 -20.20 -4.15 -2.77
CA ILE A 56 -20.21 -5.59 -2.51
C ILE A 56 -18.78 -6.09 -2.24
N TRP A 57 -17.84 -5.78 -3.13
CA TRP A 57 -16.46 -6.22 -3.03
C TRP A 57 -15.77 -5.71 -1.76
N SER A 58 -16.10 -4.49 -1.32
CA SER A 58 -15.55 -3.88 -0.11
C SER A 58 -15.94 -4.59 1.19
N ARG A 59 -17.06 -5.31 1.22
CA ARG A 59 -17.56 -6.00 2.43
C ARG A 59 -16.60 -7.09 2.93
N ASN A 60 -15.85 -7.70 2.01
CA ASN A 60 -14.96 -8.82 2.31
C ASN A 60 -13.50 -8.40 2.53
N GLN A 61 -13.21 -7.10 2.62
CA GLN A 61 -11.85 -6.58 2.72
C GLN A 61 -11.48 -6.28 4.17
N ALA A 62 -10.42 -6.91 4.67
CA ALA A 62 -9.92 -6.71 6.04
C ALA A 62 -9.45 -5.27 6.31
N SER A 63 -9.03 -4.53 5.27
CA SER A 63 -8.69 -3.10 5.36
C SER A 63 -9.53 -2.31 4.36
N LYS A 64 -10.84 -2.27 4.58
CA LYS A 64 -11.82 -1.70 3.64
C LYS A 64 -11.39 -0.34 3.11
N ARG A 65 -11.03 0.61 3.98
CA ARG A 65 -10.67 1.97 3.57
C ARG A 65 -9.44 2.01 2.66
N ALA A 66 -8.36 1.33 3.03
CA ALA A 66 -7.13 1.33 2.24
C ALA A 66 -7.37 0.67 0.87
N THR A 67 -8.07 -0.46 0.86
CA THR A 67 -8.38 -1.21 -0.36
C THR A 67 -9.30 -0.41 -1.28
N VAL A 68 -10.39 0.16 -0.75
CA VAL A 68 -11.33 0.98 -1.53
C VAL A 68 -10.65 2.23 -2.08
N ASN A 69 -9.85 2.95 -1.28
CA ASN A 69 -9.12 4.12 -1.77
C ASN A 69 -8.13 3.75 -2.89
N THR A 70 -7.53 2.57 -2.82
CA THR A 70 -6.64 2.06 -3.87
C THR A 70 -7.41 1.82 -5.17
N VAL A 71 -8.59 1.21 -5.09
CA VAL A 71 -9.47 1.03 -6.25
C VAL A 71 -9.98 2.38 -6.79
N LEU A 72 -10.42 3.29 -5.92
CA LEU A 72 -10.86 4.63 -6.30
C LEU A 72 -9.75 5.42 -6.99
N ARG A 73 -8.47 5.20 -6.66
CA ARG A 73 -7.36 5.82 -7.38
C ARG A 73 -7.33 5.40 -8.86
N TYR A 74 -7.56 4.11 -9.13
CA TYR A 74 -7.70 3.62 -10.49
C TYR A 74 -8.97 4.14 -11.16
N LEU A 75 -10.11 4.12 -10.47
CA LEU A 75 -11.35 4.61 -11.06
C LEU A 75 -11.30 6.12 -11.35
N LYS A 76 -10.66 6.93 -10.49
CA LYS A 76 -10.37 8.35 -10.74
C LYS A 76 -9.53 8.55 -12.00
N TYR A 77 -8.57 7.66 -12.25
CA TYR A 77 -7.81 7.67 -13.50
C TYR A 77 -8.73 7.41 -14.70
N VAL A 78 -9.58 6.38 -14.66
CA VAL A 78 -10.53 6.09 -15.74
C VAL A 78 -11.50 7.27 -15.97
N ALA A 79 -12.02 7.84 -14.88
CA ALA A 79 -12.84 9.04 -14.87
C ALA A 79 -12.14 10.24 -15.52
N SER A 80 -10.85 10.44 -15.27
CA SER A 80 -10.08 11.55 -15.87
C SER A 80 -9.92 11.42 -17.39
N LEU A 81 -10.13 10.22 -17.93
CA LEU A 81 -10.08 9.94 -19.36
C LEU A 81 -11.47 9.91 -20.01
N ASN A 82 -12.55 10.16 -19.25
CA ASN A 82 -13.94 9.89 -19.66
C ASN A 82 -14.10 8.49 -20.29
N GLY A 83 -13.37 7.52 -19.74
CA GLY A 83 -13.28 6.16 -20.27
C GLY A 83 -14.23 5.18 -19.61
N ALA A 84 -14.10 3.92 -19.99
CA ALA A 84 -14.78 2.78 -19.38
C ALA A 84 -13.79 1.85 -18.68
N VAL A 85 -14.23 1.21 -17.60
CA VAL A 85 -13.42 0.23 -16.88
C VAL A 85 -13.25 -1.03 -17.76
N SER A 86 -12.00 -1.35 -18.06
CA SER A 86 -11.64 -2.42 -19.00
C SER A 86 -10.19 -2.88 -18.80
N CYS A 87 -9.84 -4.03 -19.39
CA CYS A 87 -8.44 -4.48 -19.50
C CYS A 87 -7.52 -3.41 -20.10
N LYS A 88 -8.01 -2.65 -21.09
CA LYS A 88 -7.26 -1.56 -21.73
C LYS A 88 -6.97 -0.45 -20.73
N SER A 89 -8.00 0.08 -20.07
CA SER A 89 -7.82 1.13 -19.07
C SER A 89 -6.92 0.70 -17.89
N LEU A 90 -6.92 -0.59 -17.54
CA LEU A 90 -6.02 -1.15 -16.53
C LEU A 90 -4.57 -1.21 -17.02
N ARG A 91 -4.32 -1.57 -18.29
CA ARG A 91 -2.97 -1.50 -18.90
C ARG A 91 -2.44 -0.06 -18.92
N ASP A 92 -3.29 0.89 -19.30
CA ASP A 92 -2.90 2.29 -19.37
C ASP A 92 -2.60 2.85 -17.98
N PHE A 93 -3.38 2.44 -16.97
CA PHE A 93 -3.09 2.76 -15.56
C PHE A 93 -1.76 2.19 -15.10
N LYS A 94 -1.41 0.94 -15.49
CA LYS A 94 -0.09 0.35 -15.22
C LYS A 94 1.02 1.22 -15.77
N TYR A 95 0.90 1.64 -17.03
CA TYR A 95 1.89 2.50 -17.68
C TYR A 95 2.02 3.85 -16.98
N GLN A 96 0.90 4.49 -16.61
CA GLN A 96 0.90 5.74 -15.87
C GLN A 96 1.63 5.61 -14.52
N MET A 97 1.38 4.53 -13.79
CA MET A 97 2.08 4.23 -12.54
C MET A 97 3.57 4.01 -12.75
N ASP A 98 3.97 3.45 -13.89
CA ASP A 98 5.38 3.23 -14.17
C ASP A 98 6.12 4.55 -14.42
N VAL A 99 5.56 5.39 -15.28
CA VAL A 99 6.18 6.65 -15.72
C VAL A 99 6.11 7.75 -14.65
N ARG A 100 4.99 7.91 -13.94
CA ARG A 100 4.73 9.10 -13.11
C ARG A 100 4.84 8.88 -11.61
N ASN A 101 5.01 7.64 -11.14
CA ASN A 101 5.05 7.34 -9.71
C ASN A 101 6.48 6.98 -9.27
N PRO A 102 7.13 7.78 -8.41
CA PRO A 102 8.47 7.48 -7.90
C PRO A 102 8.47 6.36 -6.85
N ALA A 103 7.31 5.82 -6.47
CA ALA A 103 7.22 4.74 -5.50
C ALA A 103 7.97 3.47 -5.96
N SER A 104 8.38 2.66 -4.99
CA SER A 104 9.07 1.38 -5.25
C SER A 104 8.22 0.45 -6.13
N ALA A 105 8.90 -0.41 -6.90
CA ALA A 105 8.24 -1.44 -7.73
C ALA A 105 7.27 -2.31 -6.91
N ASN A 106 7.64 -2.65 -5.68
CA ASN A 106 6.81 -3.44 -4.77
C ASN A 106 5.51 -2.70 -4.38
N THR A 107 5.59 -1.39 -4.11
CA THR A 107 4.39 -0.57 -3.84
C THR A 107 3.49 -0.47 -5.07
N LYS A 108 4.09 -0.28 -6.26
CA LYS A 108 3.33 -0.29 -7.53
C LYS A 108 2.65 -1.64 -7.75
N ALA A 109 3.36 -2.75 -7.50
CA ALA A 109 2.85 -4.11 -7.63
C ALA A 109 1.64 -4.38 -6.70
N GLN A 110 1.71 -3.90 -5.46
CA GLN A 110 0.61 -4.04 -4.50
C GLN A 110 -0.63 -3.26 -4.94
N VAL A 111 -0.47 -1.97 -5.25
CA VAL A 111 -1.58 -1.11 -5.73
C VAL A 111 -2.21 -1.69 -6.98
N PHE A 112 -1.39 -2.08 -7.96
CA PHE A 112 -1.87 -2.65 -9.21
C PHE A 112 -2.57 -3.99 -9.01
N SER A 113 -2.06 -4.85 -8.13
CA SER A 113 -2.69 -6.12 -7.77
C SER A 113 -4.12 -5.91 -7.24
N THR A 114 -4.29 -4.95 -6.33
CA THR A 114 -5.60 -4.61 -5.77
C THR A 114 -6.57 -4.15 -6.86
N CYS A 115 -6.15 -3.24 -7.74
CA CYS A 115 -6.97 -2.78 -8.86
C CYS A 115 -7.30 -3.91 -9.84
N ARG A 116 -6.32 -4.75 -10.19
CA ARG A 116 -6.47 -5.91 -11.07
C ARG A 116 -7.48 -6.91 -10.51
N ASN A 117 -7.44 -7.17 -9.20
CA ASN A 117 -8.38 -8.08 -8.55
C ASN A 117 -9.81 -7.54 -8.56
N PHE A 118 -9.98 -6.22 -8.40
CA PHE A 118 -11.29 -5.59 -8.55
C PHE A 118 -11.81 -5.66 -9.99
N VAL A 119 -10.96 -5.41 -11.00
CA VAL A 119 -11.35 -5.57 -12.41
C VAL A 119 -11.72 -7.03 -12.73
N ASN A 120 -10.97 -7.99 -12.20
CA ASN A 120 -11.31 -9.41 -12.30
C ASN A 120 -12.67 -9.72 -11.67
N PHE A 121 -12.96 -9.12 -10.51
CA PHE A 121 -14.25 -9.26 -9.86
C PHE A 121 -15.39 -8.70 -10.71
N LEU A 122 -15.21 -7.54 -11.36
CA LEU A 122 -16.20 -6.99 -12.29
C LEU A 122 -16.44 -7.90 -13.50
N MET A 123 -15.41 -8.56 -14.02
CA MET A 123 -15.56 -9.55 -15.12
C MET A 123 -16.36 -10.77 -14.66
N LEU A 124 -16.07 -11.29 -13.46
CA LEU A 124 -16.79 -12.43 -12.89
C LEU A 124 -18.25 -12.09 -12.57
N ALA A 125 -18.54 -10.83 -12.27
CA ALA A 125 -19.90 -10.32 -12.07
C ALA A 125 -20.57 -9.89 -13.39
N GLU A 126 -19.93 -10.12 -14.54
CA GLU A 126 -20.41 -9.77 -15.88
C GLU A 126 -20.77 -8.29 -16.07
N VAL A 127 -20.20 -7.40 -15.25
CA VAL A 127 -20.39 -5.94 -15.37
C VAL A 127 -19.52 -5.37 -16.48
N ILE A 128 -18.37 -5.98 -16.75
CA ILE A 128 -17.48 -5.61 -17.85
C ILE A 128 -17.13 -6.85 -18.70
N PRO A 129 -16.75 -6.68 -19.97
CA PRO A 129 -16.36 -7.78 -20.83
C PRO A 129 -15.16 -8.56 -20.26
N THR A 130 -15.25 -9.89 -20.33
CA THR A 130 -14.16 -10.80 -19.96
C THR A 130 -13.03 -10.71 -20.99
N ASP A 131 -11.82 -10.38 -20.53
CA ASP A 131 -10.61 -10.33 -21.34
C ASP A 131 -9.38 -10.69 -20.49
N SER A 132 -8.27 -10.99 -21.15
CA SER A 132 -6.97 -11.27 -20.56
C SER A 132 -6.43 -10.07 -19.75
N LEU A 133 -6.38 -10.25 -18.43
CA LEU A 133 -5.84 -9.26 -17.52
C LEU A 133 -4.32 -9.09 -17.71
N PRO A 134 -3.81 -7.84 -17.70
CA PRO A 134 -2.38 -7.59 -17.73
C PRO A 134 -1.64 -8.25 -16.56
N LYS A 135 -0.39 -8.67 -16.83
CA LYS A 135 0.54 -9.15 -15.80
C LYS A 135 0.88 -8.01 -14.83
N ASN A 136 1.12 -8.37 -13.57
CA ASN A 136 1.54 -7.40 -12.54
C ASN A 136 2.96 -6.86 -12.81
N PHE A 137 3.42 -5.90 -12.01
CA PHE A 137 4.81 -5.50 -11.93
C PHE A 137 5.66 -6.65 -11.35
N GLU A 138 6.91 -6.72 -11.80
CA GLU A 138 7.88 -7.64 -11.21
C GLU A 138 8.28 -7.13 -9.83
N TYR A 139 8.27 -8.02 -8.84
CA TYR A 139 8.72 -7.68 -7.50
C TYR A 139 10.25 -7.58 -7.52
N THR A 140 10.77 -6.43 -7.13
CA THR A 140 12.21 -6.31 -6.85
C THR A 140 12.51 -7.11 -5.59
N THR A 141 13.56 -7.94 -5.64
CA THR A 141 14.08 -8.65 -4.47
C THR A 141 14.23 -7.67 -3.32
N LYS A 142 13.64 -7.99 -2.17
CA LYS A 142 13.73 -7.14 -0.98
C LYS A 142 15.20 -7.06 -0.60
N SER A 143 15.85 -5.91 -0.78
CA SER A 143 17.10 -5.63 -0.08
C SER A 143 16.78 -5.65 1.41
N ALA A 144 17.53 -6.44 2.19
CA ALA A 144 17.37 -6.46 3.64
C ALA A 144 17.47 -5.01 4.16
N LYS A 145 16.58 -4.65 5.09
CA LYS A 145 16.74 -3.36 5.80
C LYS A 145 18.10 -3.43 6.51
N PRO A 146 18.93 -2.38 6.43
CA PRO A 146 20.18 -2.37 7.16
C PRO A 146 19.90 -2.55 8.65
N SER A 147 20.64 -3.45 9.27
CA SER A 147 20.60 -3.66 10.72
C SER A 147 21.04 -2.39 11.45
N ILE A 148 20.70 -2.29 12.74
CA ILE A 148 21.14 -1.17 13.59
C ILE A 148 22.67 -1.04 13.55
N ILE A 149 23.39 -2.16 13.48
CA ILE A 149 24.85 -2.20 13.37
C ILE A 149 25.33 -1.56 12.05
N GLU A 150 24.68 -1.87 10.92
CA GLU A 150 25.03 -1.29 9.62
C GLU A 150 24.71 0.20 9.55
N LEU A 151 23.61 0.63 10.16
CA LEU A 151 23.26 2.04 10.30
C LEU A 151 24.28 2.79 11.17
N ALA A 152 24.66 2.21 12.31
CA ALA A 152 25.66 2.79 13.20
C ALA A 152 27.03 2.90 12.52
N LYS A 153 27.47 1.86 11.81
CA LYS A 153 28.71 1.91 11.01
C LYS A 153 28.66 3.00 9.94
N GLY A 154 27.54 3.13 9.24
CA GLY A 154 27.35 4.21 8.26
C GLY A 154 27.43 5.60 8.88
N ALA A 155 26.83 5.80 10.06
CA ALA A 155 26.87 7.06 10.78
C ALA A 155 28.28 7.41 11.28
N VAL A 156 28.98 6.45 11.90
CA VAL A 156 30.38 6.60 12.34
C VAL A 156 31.29 6.96 11.16
N ASN A 157 31.16 6.25 10.03
CA ASN A 157 31.95 6.54 8.82
C ASN A 157 31.67 7.94 8.25
N THR A 158 30.42 8.39 8.27
CA THR A 158 30.05 9.72 7.78
C THR A 158 30.66 10.80 8.69
N PHE A 159 30.49 10.65 10.00
CA PHE A 159 31.09 11.54 10.99
C PHE A 159 32.62 11.59 10.89
N ALA A 160 33.28 10.43 10.76
CA ALA A 160 34.73 10.34 10.62
C ALA A 160 35.25 11.06 9.37
N ASN A 161 34.52 10.98 8.26
CA ASN A 161 34.87 11.67 7.02
C ASN A 161 34.72 13.19 7.12
N GLU A 162 33.74 13.66 7.88
CA GLU A 162 33.51 15.09 8.14
C GLU A 162 34.50 15.65 9.18
N ASN A 163 34.99 14.83 10.10
CA ASN A 163 35.78 15.25 11.27
C ASN A 163 37.20 14.66 11.28
N LYS A 164 37.84 14.51 10.11
CA LYS A 164 39.16 13.86 9.95
C LYS A 164 40.23 14.37 10.92
N GLY A 165 40.30 15.69 11.14
CA GLY A 165 41.29 16.28 12.05
C GLY A 165 41.08 15.88 13.52
N VAL A 166 39.84 15.63 13.95
CA VAL A 166 39.53 15.12 15.30
C VAL A 166 39.98 13.67 15.43
N ILE A 167 39.72 12.85 14.41
CA ILE A 167 40.13 11.44 14.38
C ILE A 167 41.65 11.33 14.43
N GLU A 168 42.38 12.11 13.63
CA GLU A 168 43.85 12.11 13.62
C GLU A 168 44.44 12.54 14.97
N CYS A 169 43.82 13.51 15.65
CA CYS A 169 44.22 13.90 17.01
C CYS A 169 44.03 12.75 18.02
N ILE A 170 42.93 12.01 17.92
CA ILE A 170 42.63 10.89 18.83
C ILE A 170 43.58 9.72 18.57
N VAL A 171 43.83 9.38 17.31
CA VAL A 171 44.83 8.37 16.92
C VAL A 171 46.20 8.73 17.51
N ALA A 172 46.63 9.99 17.38
CA ALA A 172 47.92 10.45 17.88
C ALA A 172 47.99 10.51 19.42
N ARG A 173 46.91 10.90 20.09
CA ARG A 173 46.87 11.05 21.56
C ARG A 173 46.68 9.74 22.32
N HIS A 174 45.85 8.85 21.80
CA HIS A 174 45.48 7.61 22.47
C HIS A 174 46.19 6.38 21.90
N THR A 175 46.95 6.52 20.80
CA THR A 175 47.68 5.42 20.14
C THR A 175 46.77 4.26 19.72
N VAL A 176 45.51 4.57 19.42
CA VAL A 176 44.49 3.61 19.01
C VAL A 176 44.46 3.48 17.49
N ASN A 177 43.91 2.37 16.99
CA ASN A 177 43.71 2.23 15.55
C ASN A 177 42.60 3.19 15.06
N ARG A 178 42.52 3.40 13.75
CA ARG A 178 41.59 4.37 13.17
C ARG A 178 40.12 4.03 13.46
N GLU A 179 39.72 2.76 13.39
CA GLU A 179 38.34 2.34 13.65
C GLU A 179 37.94 2.59 15.11
N GLU A 180 38.84 2.35 16.05
CA GLU A 180 38.67 2.65 17.47
C GLU A 180 38.60 4.16 17.72
N ALA A 181 39.45 4.95 17.05
CA ALA A 181 39.39 6.41 17.12
C ALA A 181 38.08 6.98 16.59
N GLU A 182 37.56 6.42 15.49
CA GLU A 182 36.27 6.81 14.90
C GLU A 182 35.10 6.48 15.82
N ALA A 183 35.11 5.29 16.45
CA ALA A 183 34.10 4.91 17.43
C ALA A 183 34.15 5.75 18.72
N LEU A 184 35.33 6.02 19.25
CA LEU A 184 35.54 6.86 20.43
C LEU A 184 35.09 8.30 20.19
N ALA A 185 35.52 8.89 19.07
CA ALA A 185 35.13 10.25 18.70
C ALA A 185 33.61 10.40 18.53
N TYR A 186 32.96 9.39 17.95
CA TYR A 186 31.52 9.39 17.77
C TYR A 186 30.78 9.20 19.11
N GLY A 187 31.30 8.35 20.00
CA GLY A 187 30.72 8.10 21.32
C GLY A 187 30.93 9.22 22.35
N ASP A 188 31.93 10.10 22.16
CA ASP A 188 32.14 11.25 23.05
C ASP A 188 31.19 12.42 22.75
N ILE A 189 30.52 12.42 21.60
CA ILE A 189 29.63 13.49 21.14
C ILE A 189 28.15 13.18 21.41
N PHE A 190 27.80 11.91 21.63
CA PHE A 190 26.42 11.43 21.85
C PHE A 190 26.32 10.52 23.08
#